data_AF-A0A0R2KZD0-F1
#
_entry.id   AF-A0A0R2KZD0-F1
#
_cell.length_a   1.000
_cell.length_b   1.000
_cell.length_c   1.000
_cell.angle_alpha   90.00
_cell.angle_beta   90.00
_cell.angle_gamma   90.00
#
_symmetry.space_group_name_H-M   'P 1'
#
loop_
_entity.id
_entity.type
_entity.pdbx_description
1 polymer ?
#
loop_
_entity_poly.entity_id
_entity_poly.type
_entity_poly.pdbx_seq_one_letter_code
_entity_poly.pdbx_strand_id
1 'polypeptide(L)' 'MMSEKVTLNYAEQVLADAPDGADYEWTTEYTGHKTLPMRIKHIDNCGFEFPLSPADFAAGKRCYIHLHCGWVK' A
#
# COMPACT_ATOMS: atom_id res chain seq x y z
N MET A 1 23.54 -11.99 -16.35
CA MET A 1 22.90 -10.85 -15.67
C MET A 1 22.41 -11.36 -14.33
N MET A 2 23.01 -10.93 -13.23
CA MET A 2 22.54 -11.29 -11.89
C MET A 2 21.29 -10.46 -11.64
N SER A 3 20.11 -11.04 -11.83
CA SER A 3 18.88 -10.41 -11.35
C SER A 3 18.97 -10.37 -9.83
N GLU A 4 19.28 -9.20 -9.28
CA GLU A 4 19.24 -8.93 -7.85
C GLU A 4 17.84 -9.28 -7.36
N LYS A 5 17.73 -10.36 -6.57
CA LYS A 5 16.49 -10.70 -5.88
C LYS A 5 16.29 -9.61 -4.83
N VAL A 6 15.53 -8.58 -5.17
CA VAL A 6 15.06 -7.60 -4.19
C VAL A 6 14.27 -8.39 -3.14
N THR A 7 14.83 -8.52 -1.94
CA THR A 7 14.13 -9.10 -0.80
C THR A 7 13.09 -8.10 -0.34
N LEU A 8 11.87 -8.24 -0.86
CA LEU A 8 10.74 -7.44 -0.44
C LEU A 8 10.37 -7.80 1.00
N ASN A 9 10.09 -6.78 1.80
CA ASN A 9 9.48 -6.98 3.11
C ASN A 9 7.98 -7.30 2.95
N TYR A 10 7.32 -7.70 4.04
CA TYR A 10 5.90 -8.07 3.97
C TYR A 10 5.01 -6.93 3.44
N ALA A 11 5.25 -5.68 3.84
CA ALA A 11 4.44 -4.55 3.41
C ALA A 11 4.56 -4.29 1.90
N GLU A 12 5.79 -4.39 1.36
CA GLU A 12 6.05 -4.29 -0.08
C GLU A 12 5.44 -5.46 -0.85
N GLN A 13 5.51 -6.68 -0.31
CA GLN A 13 4.89 -7.86 -0.92
C GLN A 13 3.37 -7.69 -1.02
N VAL A 14 2.70 -7.13 0.00
CA VAL A 14 1.25 -6.89 -0.07
C VAL A 14 0.90 -5.91 -1.21
N LEU A 15 1.72 -4.88 -1.43
CA LEU A 15 1.51 -3.99 -2.58
C LEU A 15 1.76 -4.73 -3.90
N ALA A 16 2.83 -5.51 -4.00
CA ALA A 16 3.15 -6.26 -5.21
C ALA A 16 2.07 -7.31 -5.57
N ASP A 17 1.44 -7.91 -4.56
CA ASP A 17 0.39 -8.93 -4.72
C ASP A 17 -0.98 -8.32 -5.08
N ALA A 18 -1.20 -7.03 -4.78
CA ALA A 18 -2.45 -6.35 -5.07
C ALA A 18 -2.47 -5.85 -6.54
N PRO A 19 -3.58 -6.05 -7.27
CA PRO A 19 -3.69 -5.61 -8.67
C PRO A 19 -3.56 -4.08 -8.81
N ASP A 20 -3.98 -3.35 -7.78
CA ASP A 20 -3.91 -1.88 -7.68
C ASP A 20 -2.77 -1.42 -6.77
N GLY A 21 -1.89 -2.31 -6.31
CA GLY A 21 -0.85 -1.93 -5.35
C GLY A 21 0.24 -1.04 -5.93
N ALA A 22 0.40 -1.00 -7.25
CA ALA A 22 1.25 -0.04 -7.94
C ALA A 22 0.76 1.41 -7.80
N ASP A 23 -0.53 1.62 -7.47
CA ASP A 23 -1.10 2.95 -7.23
C ASP A 23 -0.86 3.39 -5.77
N TYR A 24 -0.17 2.60 -4.94
CA TYR A 24 0.11 2.92 -3.54
C TYR A 24 1.60 2.86 -3.20
N GLU A 25 2.01 3.64 -2.21
CA GLU A 25 3.38 3.71 -1.71
C GLU A 25 3.40 3.79 -0.18
N TRP A 26 4.18 2.94 0.48
CA TRP A 26 4.45 3.09 1.91
C TRP A 26 5.41 4.26 2.15
N THR A 27 5.00 5.26 2.93
CA THR A 27 5.82 6.43 3.26
C THR A 27 6.56 6.27 4.60
N THR A 28 6.35 5.15 5.30
CA THR A 28 7.03 4.79 6.54
C THR A 28 7.67 3.41 6.40
N GLU A 29 8.78 3.18 7.10
CA GLU A 29 9.47 1.90 7.14
C GLU A 29 8.63 0.81 7.83
N TYR A 30 8.68 -0.40 7.29
CA TYR A 30 8.00 -1.55 7.89
C TYR A 30 8.79 -2.09 9.09
N THR A 31 8.18 -2.05 10.27
CA THR A 31 8.80 -2.49 11.53
C THR A 31 8.68 -4.00 11.81
N GLY A 32 8.10 -4.78 10.88
CA GLY A 32 7.88 -6.22 11.07
C GLY A 32 6.49 -6.59 11.59
N HIS A 33 5.67 -5.61 11.99
CA HIS A 33 4.32 -5.84 12.53
C HIS A 33 3.23 -5.66 11.47
N LYS A 34 2.58 -6.75 11.08
CA LYS A 34 1.55 -6.76 10.02
C LYS A 34 0.32 -5.90 10.32
N THR A 35 -0.06 -5.80 11.59
CA THR A 35 -1.28 -5.11 12.04
C THR A 35 -1.01 -3.70 12.57
N LEU A 36 0.27 -3.31 12.68
CA LEU A 36 0.61 -1.97 13.11
C LEU A 36 0.33 -1.01 11.94
N PRO A 37 -0.44 0.06 12.15
CA PRO A 37 -0.70 1.03 11.10
C PRO A 37 0.60 1.75 10.73
N MET A 38 0.85 1.82 9.43
CA MET A 38 1.92 2.59 8.81
C MET A 38 1.30 3.70 7.98
N ARG A 39 2.11 4.65 7.52
CA ARG A 39 1.63 5.65 6.57
C ARG A 39 1.75 5.10 5.15
N ILE A 40 0.64 5.15 4.43
CA ILE A 40 0.53 4.80 3.02
C ILE A 40 -0.01 6.00 2.26
N LYS A 41 0.49 6.19 1.06
CA LYS A 41 0.05 7.23 0.13
C LYS A 41 -0.55 6.60 -1.11
N HIS A 42 -1.71 7.07 -1.52
CA HIS A 42 -2.27 6.75 -2.84
C HIS A 42 -1.62 7.70 -3.85
N ILE A 43 -0.70 7.20 -4.67
CA ILE A 43 0.13 8.04 -5.54
C ILE A 43 -0.61 8.49 -6.81
N ASP A 44 -1.42 7.62 -7.39
CA ASP A 44 -2.16 7.91 -8.61
C ASP A 44 -3.45 8.70 -8.26
N ASN A 45 -3.66 9.87 -8.88
CA ASN A 45 -4.83 10.76 -8.78
C ASN A 45 -5.09 11.44 -7.42
N CYS A 46 -4.73 10.80 -6.30
CA CYS A 46 -5.14 11.22 -4.96
C CYS A 46 -4.07 12.05 -4.25
N GLY A 47 -2.86 11.51 -4.17
CA GLY A 47 -1.77 12.03 -3.36
C GLY A 47 -2.00 11.98 -1.84
N PHE A 48 -3.14 11.45 -1.38
CA PHE A 48 -3.50 11.46 0.04
C PHE A 48 -2.74 10.39 0.81
N GLU A 49 -2.22 10.80 1.95
CA GLU A 49 -1.48 9.95 2.87
C GLU A 49 -2.33 9.68 4.11
N PHE A 50 -2.44 8.41 4.49
CA PHE A 50 -3.29 7.99 5.60
C PHE A 50 -2.68 6.80 6.36
N PRO A 51 -3.07 6.62 7.63
CA PRO A 51 -2.63 5.46 8.39
C PRO A 51 -3.39 4.19 7.93
N LEU A 52 -2.66 3.16 7.54
CA LEU A 52 -3.19 1.85 7.18
C LEU A 52 -2.17 0.77 7.55
N SER A 53 -2.61 -0.36 8.08
CA SER A 53 -1.69 -1.49 8.30
C SER A 53 -1.52 -2.34 7.04
N PRO A 54 -0.36 -3.00 6.84
CA PRO A 54 -0.18 -3.95 5.74
C PRO A 54 -1.25 -5.07 5.72
N ALA A 55 -1.67 -5.56 6.89
CA ALA A 55 -2.75 -6.54 7.01
C ALA A 55 -4.11 -5.99 6.56
N ASP A 56 -4.41 -4.73 6.91
CA ASP A 56 -5.64 -4.06 6.47
C ASP A 56 -5.66 -3.85 4.95
N PHE A 57 -4.53 -3.45 4.37
CA PHE A 57 -4.40 -3.34 2.91
C PHE A 57 -4.57 -4.71 2.24
N ALA A 58 -3.95 -5.77 2.79
CA ALA A 58 -4.13 -7.14 2.31
C ALA A 58 -5.60 -7.60 2.37
N ALA A 59 -6.35 -7.15 3.38
CA ALA A 59 -7.77 -7.44 3.55
C ALA A 59 -8.68 -6.63 2.60
N GLY A 60 -8.13 -5.78 1.74
CA GLY A 60 -8.87 -5.01 0.75
C GLY A 60 -9.26 -3.60 1.18
N LYS A 61 -8.76 -3.10 2.32
CA LYS A 61 -8.94 -1.67 2.65
C LYS A 61 -8.10 -0.81 1.70
N ARG A 62 -8.69 0.30 1.26
CA ARG A 62 -8.12 1.22 0.27
C ARG A 62 -8.33 2.67 0.70
N CYS A 63 -7.83 3.60 -0.12
CA CYS A 63 -7.98 5.03 0.13
C CYS A 63 -9.46 5.40 0.30
N TYR A 64 -9.84 5.85 1.50
CA TYR A 64 -11.24 6.11 1.84
C TYR A 64 -11.78 7.40 1.22
N ILE A 65 -10.92 8.31 0.73
CA ILE A 65 -11.39 9.59 0.21
C ILE A 65 -12.18 9.42 -1.10
N HIS A 66 -11.87 8.38 -1.89
CA HIS A 66 -12.55 8.11 -3.14
C HIS A 66 -13.89 7.39 -2.98
N LEU A 67 -14.24 6.91 -1.79
CA LEU A 67 -15.54 6.28 -1.50
C LEU A 67 -16.72 7.22 -1.78
N HIS A 68 -16.48 8.53 -1.77
CA HIS A 68 -17.50 9.56 -2.00
C HIS A 68 -17.32 10.34 -3.32
N CYS A 69 -16.18 10.17 -4.01
CA CYS A 69 -15.84 10.98 -5.19
C CYS A 69 -16.21 10.32 -6.52
N GLY A 70 -16.75 9.09 -6.52
CA GLY A 70 -17.16 8.39 -7.74
C GLY A 70 -15.99 8.00 -8.67
N TRP A 71 -14.75 8.11 -8.18
CA TRP A 71 -13.56 7.66 -8.90
C TRP A 71 -13.43 6.15 -8.75
N VAL A 72 -13.99 5.44 -9.72
CA VAL A 72 -13.78 4.02 -9.97
C VAL A 72 -12.81 3.95 -11.15
N LYS A 73 -11.59 3.46 -10.92
CA LYS A 73 -10.69 3.07 -12.01
C LYS A 73 -11.06 1.65 -12.42
#